data_AF-A0A2Z3JIB6-F1
#
_entry.id   AF-A0A2Z3JIB6-F1
#
_cell.length_a   1.000
_cell.length_b   1.000
_cell.length_c   1.000
_cell.angle_alpha   90.00
_cell.angle_beta   90.00
_cell.angle_gamma   90.00
#
_symmetry.space_group_name_H-M   'P 1'
#
loop_
_entity.id
_entity.type
_entity.pdbx_description
1 polymer ?
#
loop_
_entity_poly.entity_id
_entity_poly.type
_entity_poly.pdbx_seq_one_letter_code
_entity_poly.pdbx_strand_id
1 'polypeptide(L)'
;MPAFRLIAIRQLHYDVGEPLWQYSAGVMACTFCHVNAGGGAPWNPFGQALQKGFQSAPTQKFADVLYTVLAANADADADGYPDAVEVFAHTLPGDASSHPERPLAELEAAFEEAGGVKQYAPQKGKVRSR
;
A
#
# COMPACT_ATOMS: atom_id res chain seq x y z
N MET A 1 3.50 6.33 -15.85
CA MET A 1 2.95 6.19 -14.49
C MET A 1 3.73 7.10 -13.53
N PRO A 2 3.09 7.81 -12.57
CA PRO A 2 3.80 8.65 -11.62
C PRO A 2 4.80 7.87 -10.74
N ALA A 3 5.89 8.52 -10.33
CA ALA A 3 6.99 7.87 -9.60
C ALA A 3 6.54 7.22 -8.27
N PHE A 4 5.68 7.89 -7.50
CA PHE A 4 5.16 7.36 -6.23
C PHE A 4 4.41 6.03 -6.43
N ARG A 5 3.67 5.90 -7.54
CA ARG A 5 2.91 4.68 -7.85
C ARG A 5 3.84 3.53 -8.24
N LEU A 6 4.91 3.80 -8.98
CA LEU A 6 5.93 2.78 -9.26
C LEU A 6 6.66 2.32 -7.99
N ILE A 7 6.87 3.22 -7.03
CA ILE A 7 7.44 2.89 -5.73
C ILE A 7 6.46 2.01 -4.95
N ALA A 8 5.20 2.42 -4.84
CA ALA A 8 4.16 1.65 -4.14
C ALA A 8 4.01 0.24 -4.72
N ILE A 9 3.84 0.09 -6.03
CA ILE A 9 3.67 -1.21 -6.69
C ILE A 9 4.81 -2.16 -6.32
N ARG A 10 6.06 -1.70 -6.41
CA ARG A 10 7.24 -2.52 -6.08
C ARG A 10 7.37 -2.81 -4.60
N GLN A 11 7.06 -1.83 -3.75
CA GLN A 11 7.18 -1.99 -2.30
C GLN A 11 6.12 -2.95 -1.77
N LEU A 12 4.95 -2.99 -2.40
CA LEU A 12 3.82 -3.85 -2.05
C LEU A 12 3.77 -5.15 -2.88
N HIS A 13 4.77 -5.38 -3.73
CA HIS A 13 4.93 -6.58 -4.57
C HIS A 13 3.80 -6.83 -5.59
N TYR A 14 3.06 -5.78 -5.98
CA TYR A 14 2.02 -5.85 -7.01
C TYR A 14 2.62 -5.98 -8.43
N ASP A 15 3.96 -5.97 -8.56
CA ASP A 15 4.68 -6.24 -9.80
C ASP A 15 4.91 -7.72 -10.09
N VAL A 16 4.56 -8.62 -9.16
CA VAL A 16 4.72 -10.07 -9.33
C VAL A 16 3.57 -10.65 -10.15
N GLY A 17 3.89 -11.49 -11.13
CA GLY A 17 2.88 -12.19 -11.95
C GLY A 17 2.37 -11.43 -13.18
N GLU A 18 2.72 -10.15 -13.33
CA GLU A 18 2.28 -9.30 -14.46
C GLU A 18 3.48 -8.74 -15.25
N PRO A 19 3.89 -9.33 -16.39
CA PRO A 19 5.10 -8.95 -17.13
C PRO A 19 5.18 -7.48 -17.58
N LEU A 20 4.02 -6.82 -17.75
CA LEU A 20 3.91 -5.43 -18.21
C LEU A 20 3.36 -4.49 -17.13
N TRP A 21 3.55 -4.83 -15.85
CA TRP A 21 2.97 -4.10 -14.71
C TRP A 21 3.24 -2.59 -14.72
N GLN A 22 4.41 -2.18 -15.22
CA GLN A 22 4.84 -0.77 -15.29
C GLN A 22 3.96 0.09 -16.20
N TYR A 23 3.23 -0.54 -17.11
CA TYR A 23 2.36 0.10 -18.08
C TYR A 23 0.87 -0.13 -17.77
N SER A 24 0.54 -1.09 -16.90
CA SER A 24 -0.83 -1.43 -16.58
C SER A 24 -1.42 -0.50 -15.53
N ALA A 25 -2.45 0.25 -15.93
CA ALA A 25 -3.26 1.01 -15.00
C ALA A 25 -3.97 0.12 -13.97
N GLY A 26 -4.22 -1.15 -14.31
CA GLY A 26 -4.92 -2.14 -13.49
C GLY A 26 -4.10 -2.71 -12.33
N VAL A 27 -2.76 -2.65 -12.40
CA VAL A 27 -1.91 -3.17 -11.31
C VAL A 27 -2.08 -2.40 -10.01
N MET A 28 -2.36 -1.09 -10.08
CA MET A 28 -2.67 -0.29 -8.90
C MET A 28 -3.47 0.94 -9.33
N ALA A 29 -4.79 0.89 -9.22
CA ALA A 29 -5.63 2.02 -9.61
C ALA A 29 -5.31 3.27 -8.76
N CYS A 30 -5.60 4.47 -9.27
CA CYS A 30 -5.51 5.70 -8.47
C CYS A 30 -6.43 5.64 -7.24
N THR A 31 -7.50 4.85 -7.31
CA THR A 31 -8.45 4.64 -6.21
C THR A 31 -7.83 3.99 -4.97
N PHE A 32 -6.60 3.47 -5.07
CA PHE A 32 -5.83 3.00 -3.93
C PHE A 32 -5.57 4.09 -2.89
N CYS A 33 -5.34 5.34 -3.32
CA CYS A 33 -5.12 6.49 -2.42
C CYS A 33 -6.14 7.63 -2.59
N HIS A 34 -6.95 7.58 -3.65
CA HIS A 34 -7.82 8.68 -4.05
C HIS A 34 -9.26 8.21 -4.13
N VAL A 35 -10.22 9.11 -3.96
CA VAL A 35 -11.62 8.80 -4.28
C VAL A 35 -11.82 8.81 -5.80
N ASN A 36 -11.16 9.73 -6.49
CA ASN A 36 -11.27 9.86 -7.94
C ASN A 36 -10.45 8.80 -8.67
N ALA A 37 -11.06 8.12 -9.64
CA ALA A 37 -10.37 7.15 -10.50
C ALA A 37 -9.21 7.77 -11.33
N GLY A 38 -9.27 9.08 -11.59
CA GLY A 38 -8.18 9.84 -12.22
C GLY A 38 -7.07 10.29 -11.27
N GLY A 39 -7.23 10.07 -9.96
CA GLY A 39 -6.36 10.59 -8.90
C GLY A 39 -6.69 12.04 -8.49
N GLY A 40 -5.81 12.63 -7.69
CA GLY A 40 -6.01 13.97 -7.12
C GLY A 40 -6.98 13.99 -5.93
N ALA A 41 -7.26 15.18 -5.41
CA ALA A 41 -8.23 15.34 -4.31
C ALA A 41 -9.66 15.04 -4.81
N PRO A 42 -10.54 14.46 -3.98
CA PRO A 42 -10.31 14.12 -2.57
C PRO A 42 -9.56 12.78 -2.37
N TRP A 43 -8.89 12.67 -1.22
CA TRP A 43 -8.16 11.47 -0.79
C TRP A 43 -9.12 10.53 -0.05
N ASN A 44 -9.00 9.23 -0.34
CA ASN A 44 -9.70 8.20 0.43
C ASN A 44 -9.07 8.08 1.85
N PRO A 45 -9.66 7.32 2.79
CA PRO A 45 -9.13 7.21 4.15
C PRO A 45 -7.64 6.80 4.21
N PHE A 46 -7.21 5.81 3.42
CA PHE A 46 -5.80 5.44 3.32
C PHE A 46 -4.89 6.57 2.81
N GLY A 47 -5.33 7.28 1.77
CA GLY A 47 -4.66 8.45 1.24
C GLY A 47 -4.52 9.57 2.27
N GLN A 48 -5.53 9.75 3.13
CA GLN A 48 -5.47 10.69 4.25
C GLN A 48 -4.46 10.23 5.31
N ALA A 49 -4.35 8.92 5.58
CA ALA A 49 -3.31 8.38 6.46
C ALA A 49 -1.90 8.68 5.93
N LEU A 50 -1.66 8.51 4.62
CA LEU A 50 -0.41 8.92 3.97
C LEU A 50 -0.17 10.43 4.09
N GLN A 51 -1.19 11.26 3.88
CA GLN A 51 -1.06 12.71 4.07
C GLN A 51 -0.65 13.08 5.49
N LYS A 52 -1.26 12.47 6.52
CA LYS A 52 -0.88 12.67 7.93
C LYS A 52 0.55 12.20 8.20
N GLY A 53 0.98 11.10 7.58
CA GLY A 53 2.36 10.63 7.65
C GLY A 53 3.35 11.66 7.11
N PHE A 54 3.07 12.24 5.93
CA PHE A 54 3.89 13.32 5.37
C PHE A 54 3.84 14.61 6.18
N GLN A 55 2.69 14.98 6.77
CA GLN A 55 2.61 16.15 7.65
C GLN A 55 3.50 15.98 8.89
N SER A 56 3.58 14.77 9.43
CA SER A 56 4.41 14.46 10.60
C SER A 56 5.90 14.31 10.25
N ALA A 57 6.22 13.99 8.99
CA ALA A 57 7.57 13.73 8.52
C ALA A 57 7.80 14.32 7.09
N PRO A 58 7.78 15.65 6.92
CA PRO A 58 7.70 16.28 5.60
C PRO A 58 8.93 16.07 4.71
N THR A 59 10.06 15.67 5.29
CA THR A 59 11.31 15.41 4.55
C THR A 59 11.52 13.93 4.24
N GLN A 60 10.64 13.03 4.71
CA GLN A 60 10.80 11.60 4.45
C GLN A 60 10.37 11.23 3.02
N LYS A 61 10.96 10.14 2.52
CA LYS A 61 10.60 9.63 1.19
C LYS A 61 9.27 8.91 1.26
N PHE A 62 8.58 8.86 0.12
CA PHE A 62 7.29 8.18 0.02
C PHE A 62 7.34 6.72 0.51
N ALA A 63 8.38 5.97 0.18
CA ALA A 63 8.51 4.58 0.62
C ALA A 63 8.54 4.44 2.16
N ASP A 64 9.26 5.36 2.83
CA ASP A 64 9.40 5.34 4.29
C ASP A 64 8.07 5.71 4.97
N VAL A 65 7.35 6.71 4.42
CA VAL A 65 6.02 7.08 4.90
C VAL A 65 5.01 5.96 4.68
N LEU A 66 4.99 5.34 3.49
CA LEU A 66 4.13 4.21 3.18
C LEU A 66 4.34 3.05 4.16
N TYR A 67 5.60 2.69 4.41
CA TYR A 67 5.92 1.66 5.39
C TYR A 67 5.47 2.04 6.80
N THR A 68 5.69 3.29 7.21
CA THR A 68 5.28 3.76 8.54
C THR A 68 3.77 3.70 8.73
N VAL A 69 2.99 4.05 7.70
CA VAL A 69 1.52 3.95 7.74
C VAL A 69 1.08 2.49 7.86
N LEU A 70 1.62 1.59 7.03
CA LEU A 70 1.29 0.16 7.11
C LEU A 70 1.73 -0.49 8.44
N ALA A 71 2.90 -0.09 8.95
CA ALA A 71 3.44 -0.59 10.22
C ALA A 71 2.69 -0.08 11.45
N ALA A 72 1.84 0.94 11.31
CA ALA A 72 0.96 1.38 12.38
C ALA A 72 -0.18 0.38 12.65
N ASN A 73 -0.38 -0.61 11.77
CA ASN A 73 -1.45 -1.60 11.84
C ASN A 73 -2.83 -0.95 12.06
N ALA A 74 -3.05 0.17 11.37
CA ALA A 74 -4.32 0.86 11.32
C ALA A 74 -5.27 0.15 10.35
N ASP A 75 -6.55 0.42 10.52
CA ASP A 75 -7.65 0.07 9.61
C ASP A 75 -8.27 1.42 9.22
N ALA A 76 -7.87 1.93 8.05
CA ALA A 76 -8.11 3.32 7.70
C ALA A 76 -9.57 3.59 7.31
N ASP A 77 -10.26 2.63 6.70
CA ASP A 77 -11.66 2.74 6.31
C ASP A 77 -12.65 2.09 7.29
N ALA A 78 -12.14 1.44 8.34
CA ALA A 78 -12.88 0.86 9.45
C ALA A 78 -13.78 -0.33 9.05
N ASP A 79 -13.33 -1.14 8.10
CA ASP A 79 -14.03 -2.33 7.63
C ASP A 79 -13.74 -3.59 8.48
N GLY A 80 -12.77 -3.51 9.40
CA GLY A 80 -12.34 -4.58 10.28
C GLY A 80 -11.06 -5.30 9.83
N TYR A 81 -10.44 -4.91 8.72
CA TYR A 81 -9.17 -5.44 8.25
C TYR A 81 -8.06 -4.37 8.34
N PRO A 82 -6.89 -4.69 8.92
CA PRO A 82 -5.78 -3.74 8.92
C PRO A 82 -5.27 -3.47 7.50
N ASP A 83 -4.88 -2.22 7.21
CA ASP A 83 -4.43 -1.75 5.89
C ASP A 83 -3.37 -2.68 5.28
N ALA A 84 -2.42 -3.16 6.08
CA ALA A 84 -1.34 -4.03 5.60
C ALA A 84 -1.83 -5.43 5.22
N VAL A 85 -2.86 -5.93 5.89
CA VAL A 85 -3.48 -7.23 5.60
C VAL A 85 -4.31 -7.13 4.32
N GLU A 86 -5.02 -6.02 4.13
CA GLU A 86 -5.75 -5.74 2.89
C GLU A 86 -4.83 -5.66 1.68
N VAL A 87 -3.71 -4.95 1.81
CA VAL A 87 -2.69 -4.91 0.75
C VAL A 87 -2.18 -6.31 0.43
N PHE A 88 -1.94 -7.14 1.44
CA PHE A 88 -1.54 -8.54 1.23
C PHE A 88 -2.62 -9.36 0.51
N ALA A 89 -3.90 -9.07 0.81
CA ALA A 89 -5.06 -9.71 0.18
C ALA A 89 -5.42 -9.13 -1.20
N HIS A 90 -4.67 -8.14 -1.70
CA HIS A 90 -4.95 -7.39 -2.93
C HIS A 90 -6.31 -6.66 -2.93
N THR A 91 -6.71 -6.15 -1.77
CA THR A 91 -7.88 -5.26 -1.62
C THR A 91 -7.45 -3.80 -1.45
N LEU A 92 -8.40 -2.89 -1.22
CA LEU A 92 -8.16 -1.44 -1.24
C LEU A 92 -8.36 -0.85 0.17
N PRO A 93 -7.29 -0.47 0.88
CA PRO A 93 -7.37 -0.08 2.29
C PRO A 93 -8.03 1.27 2.59
N GLY A 94 -8.65 1.87 1.58
CA GLY A 94 -9.39 3.12 1.71
C GLY A 94 -10.78 3.00 1.10
N ASP A 95 -11.29 1.79 0.95
CA ASP A 95 -12.61 1.49 0.42
C ASP A 95 -13.18 0.27 1.15
N ALA A 96 -14.01 0.53 2.17
CA ALA A 96 -14.65 -0.50 2.98
C ALA A 96 -15.60 -1.43 2.20
N SER A 97 -15.85 -1.18 0.91
CA SER A 97 -16.57 -2.11 0.03
C SER A 97 -15.64 -3.11 -0.69
N SER A 98 -14.34 -2.84 -0.68
CA SER A 98 -13.28 -3.66 -1.21
C SER A 98 -12.52 -4.30 -0.05
N HIS A 99 -13.13 -5.31 0.56
CA HIS A 99 -12.56 -6.03 1.70
C HIS A 99 -12.29 -7.50 1.36
N PRO A 100 -11.41 -8.20 2.08
CA PRO A 100 -11.18 -9.61 1.87
C PRO A 100 -12.43 -10.46 2.15
N GLU A 101 -12.59 -11.57 1.43
CA GLU A 101 -13.66 -12.56 1.70
C GLU A 101 -13.26 -13.57 2.79
N ARG A 102 -11.95 -13.70 3.05
CA ARG A 102 -11.40 -14.66 4.01
C ARG A 102 -11.46 -14.12 5.44
N PRO A 103 -11.62 -14.97 6.46
CA PRO A 103 -11.58 -14.54 7.85
C PRO A 103 -10.26 -13.85 8.20
N LEU A 104 -10.34 -12.74 8.95
CA LEU A 104 -9.19 -11.94 9.36
C LEU A 104 -8.06 -12.79 9.97
N ALA A 105 -8.39 -13.68 10.92
CA ALA A 105 -7.38 -14.49 11.62
C ALA A 105 -6.56 -15.39 10.67
N GLU A 106 -7.18 -15.90 9.59
CA GLU A 106 -6.48 -16.70 8.58
C GLU A 106 -5.60 -15.84 7.68
N LEU A 107 -6.04 -14.63 7.36
CA LEU A 107 -5.26 -13.68 6.58
C LEU A 107 -4.06 -13.16 7.36
N GLU A 108 -4.24 -12.80 8.63
CA GLU A 108 -3.15 -12.38 9.50
C GLU A 108 -2.10 -13.49 9.66
N ALA A 109 -2.52 -14.74 9.86
CA ALA A 109 -1.59 -15.87 9.94
C ALA A 109 -0.79 -16.03 8.64
N ALA A 110 -1.45 -15.97 7.47
CA ALA A 110 -0.77 -16.07 6.18
C ALA A 110 0.13 -14.85 5.90
N PHE A 111 -0.30 -13.66 6.32
CA PHE A 111 0.47 -12.43 6.19
C PHE A 111 1.75 -12.50 7.02
N GLU A 112 1.68 -12.95 8.28
CA GLU A 112 2.84 -13.14 9.15
C GLU A 112 3.78 -14.23 8.61
N GLU A 113 3.26 -15.34 8.07
CA GLU A 113 4.07 -16.38 7.42
C GLU A 113 4.83 -15.84 6.19
N ALA A 114 4.21 -14.95 5.42
CA ALA A 114 4.82 -14.26 4.28
C ALA A 114 5.86 -13.18 4.69
N GLY A 115 6.08 -12.97 5.99
CA GLY A 115 7.03 -12.00 6.54
C GLY A 115 6.40 -10.76 7.17
N GLY A 116 5.08 -10.73 7.29
CA GLY A 116 4.30 -9.65 7.90
C GLY A 116 4.59 -8.30 7.26
N VAL A 117 4.41 -7.22 8.01
CA VAL A 117 4.63 -5.85 7.48
C VAL A 117 6.09 -5.60 7.06
N LYS A 118 7.05 -6.37 7.60
CA LYS A 118 8.48 -6.23 7.26
C LYS A 118 8.77 -6.52 5.79
N GLN A 119 7.92 -7.30 5.12
CA GLN A 119 8.04 -7.55 3.68
C GLN A 119 7.86 -6.27 2.84
N TYR A 120 7.19 -5.25 3.40
CA TYR A 120 6.98 -3.94 2.78
C TYR A 120 8.02 -2.89 3.21
N ALA A 121 9.08 -3.28 3.92
CA ALA A 121 10.12 -2.35 4.31
C ALA A 121 10.79 -1.73 3.06
N PRO A 122 11.10 -0.42 3.08
CA PRO A 122 11.76 0.23 1.95
C PRO A 122 13.07 -0.46 1.63
N GLN A 123 13.30 -0.82 0.36
CA GLN A 123 14.58 -1.34 -0.06
C GLN A 123 15.64 -0.25 0.09
N LYS A 124 16.50 -0.38 1.11
CA LYS A 124 17.73 0.42 1.20
C LYS A 124 18.52 0.13 -0.06
N GLY A 125 18.61 1.13 -0.94
CA GLY A 125 19.18 0.95 -2.27
C GLY A 125 20.46 0.13 -2.17
N LYS A 126 20.49 -1.03 -2.84
CA LYS A 126 21.77 -1.67 -3.15
C LYS A 126 22.54 -0.63 -3.94
N VAL A 127 23.52 0.00 -3.31
CA VAL A 127 24.58 0.71 -4.02
C VAL A 127 25.12 -0.34 -4.99
N ARG A 128 24.76 -0.23 -6.26
CA ARG A 128 25.42 -0.98 -7.31
C ARG A 128 26.86 -0.47 -7.30
N SER A 129 27.73 -1.19 -6.62
CA SER A 129 29.17 -1.00 -6.68
C SER A 129 29.58 -1.20 -8.13
N ARG A 130 29.92 -0.07 -8.75
CA ARG A 130 30.69 0.18 -9.98
C ARG A 130 30.93 -0.98 -10.93
#